data_AF-I4DJ94-F1
#
_entry.id   AF-I4DJ94-F1
#
_cell.length_a   1.000
_cell.length_b   1.000
_cell.length_c   1.000
_cell.angle_alpha   90.00
_cell.angle_beta   90.00
_cell.angle_gamma   90.00
#
_symmetry.space_group_name_H-M   'P 1'
#
loop_
_entity.id
_entity.type
_entity.pdbx_description
1 polymer ?
#
loop_
_entity_poly.entity_id
_entity_poly.type
_entity_poly.pdbx_seq_one_letter_code
_entity_poly.pdbx_strand_id
1 'polypeptide(L)'
;MKIWTSEHTFNHPWETVAQAAWRKYPNPMNPAVIGTDVVERKVVDGVLHTHRLVSSKWFFPRWAQALIGTAKICYASEKSEVNPIERQMTLKTTNLTFCRYIAVDETVTYTPDPKDTSKTLLKQEAVVTVQGVPLSSYMEDLLTNKISLNAGKGRQAIEWVIGKFDTEIKELATSACKSTDELLSQTKKSFDDITSKAKRSLDDIEKFTNANANQRS
;
A
#
# COMPACT_ATOMS: atom_id res chain seq x y z
N MET A 1 -7.90 -28.59 16.42
CA MET A 1 -8.29 -27.25 15.94
C MET A 1 -7.72 -26.23 16.92
N LYS A 2 -6.98 -25.25 16.42
CA LYS A 2 -6.46 -24.13 17.22
C LYS A 2 -6.93 -22.80 16.67
N ILE A 3 -7.29 -21.91 17.58
CA ILE A 3 -7.70 -20.55 17.28
C ILE A 3 -6.62 -19.64 17.83
N TRP A 4 -6.18 -18.69 17.01
CA TRP A 4 -5.25 -17.65 17.39
C TRP A 4 -5.83 -16.29 17.06
N THR A 5 -5.77 -15.37 18.02
CA THR A 5 -6.31 -14.03 17.87
C THR A 5 -5.25 -13.02 18.28
N SER A 6 -5.20 -11.89 17.59
CA SER A 6 -4.31 -10.80 17.93
C SER A 6 -4.88 -9.46 17.53
N GLU A 7 -4.71 -8.48 18.42
CA GLU A 7 -5.09 -7.10 18.17
C GLU A 7 -3.84 -6.23 18.12
N HIS A 8 -3.90 -5.16 17.31
CA HIS A 8 -2.84 -4.17 17.20
C HIS A 8 -3.43 -2.83 16.77
N THR A 9 -2.85 -1.74 17.26
CA THR A 9 -3.26 -0.39 16.86
C THR A 9 -2.14 0.26 16.08
N PHE A 10 -2.42 0.64 14.84
CA PHE A 10 -1.55 1.49 14.02
C PHE A 10 -1.81 2.95 14.35
N ASN A 11 -0.74 3.74 14.52
CA ASN A 11 -0.83 5.18 14.76
C ASN A 11 -0.97 5.96 13.44
N HIS A 12 -1.86 5.48 12.57
CA HIS A 12 -2.12 6.01 11.23
C HIS A 12 -3.61 5.95 10.92
N PRO A 13 -4.14 6.89 10.12
CA PRO A 13 -5.54 6.89 9.74
C PRO A 13 -5.88 5.68 8.87
N TRP A 14 -7.14 5.27 8.91
CA TRP A 14 -7.62 4.05 8.26
C TRP A 14 -7.37 4.05 6.76
N GLU A 15 -7.53 5.18 6.09
CA GLU A 15 -7.31 5.34 4.66
C GLU A 15 -5.87 4.99 4.27
N THR A 16 -4.89 5.46 5.05
CA THR A 16 -3.47 5.19 4.84
C THR A 16 -3.14 3.72 5.10
N VAL A 17 -3.66 3.15 6.19
CA VAL A 17 -3.43 1.75 6.53
C VAL A 17 -4.07 0.81 5.52
N ALA A 18 -5.29 1.09 5.06
CA ALA A 18 -5.99 0.30 4.04
C ALA A 18 -5.20 0.31 2.72
N GLN A 19 -4.73 1.48 2.27
CA GLN A 19 -3.88 1.58 1.08
C GLN A 19 -2.55 0.83 1.24
N ALA A 20 -1.94 0.90 2.43
CA ALA A 20 -0.70 0.19 2.72
C ALA A 20 -0.90 -1.33 2.74
N ALA A 21 -2.03 -1.81 3.29
CA ALA A 21 -2.40 -3.21 3.28
C ALA A 21 -2.55 -3.76 1.86
N TRP A 22 -3.09 -2.96 0.93
CA TRP A 22 -3.20 -3.31 -0.49
C TRP A 22 -1.83 -3.47 -1.17
N ARG A 23 -0.87 -2.60 -0.83
CA ARG A 23 0.49 -2.57 -1.40
C ARG A 23 1.53 -3.27 -0.53
N LYS A 24 1.09 -4.09 0.43
CA LYS A 24 1.95 -4.80 1.38
C LYS A 24 3.03 -5.64 0.70
N TYR A 25 2.77 -6.17 -0.49
CA TYR A 25 3.72 -7.01 -1.22
C TYR A 25 4.17 -6.35 -2.52
N PRO A 26 5.45 -6.50 -2.90
CA PRO A 26 6.53 -7.15 -2.14
C PRO A 26 7.08 -6.30 -0.99
N ASN A 27 7.56 -6.94 0.08
CA ASN A 27 8.23 -6.27 1.21
C ASN A 27 9.42 -7.11 1.75
N PRO A 28 10.41 -6.47 2.39
CA PRO A 28 11.59 -7.17 2.92
C PRO A 28 11.31 -8.07 4.13
N MET A 29 10.21 -7.84 4.87
CA MET A 29 9.90 -8.56 6.11
C MET A 29 9.37 -9.97 5.85
N ASN A 30 8.71 -10.19 4.71
CA ASN A 30 8.14 -11.47 4.34
C ASN A 30 8.52 -11.88 2.90
N PRO A 31 9.78 -12.29 2.68
CA PRO A 31 10.27 -12.71 1.35
C PRO A 31 9.70 -14.06 0.90
N ALA A 32 8.97 -14.76 1.77
CA ALA A 32 8.35 -16.04 1.44
C ALA A 32 7.16 -15.87 0.47
N VAL A 33 6.53 -14.70 0.44
CA VAL A 33 5.47 -14.37 -0.53
C VAL A 33 6.14 -13.98 -1.84
N ILE A 34 5.92 -14.79 -2.87
CA ILE A 34 6.57 -14.63 -4.19
C ILE A 34 5.78 -13.64 -5.05
N GLY A 35 4.45 -13.71 -4.99
CA GLY A 35 3.58 -12.90 -5.84
C GLY A 35 2.14 -12.91 -5.35
N THR A 36 1.42 -11.85 -5.71
CA THR A 36 0.00 -11.66 -5.42
C THR A 36 -0.69 -11.18 -6.68
N ASP A 37 -1.61 -11.99 -7.22
CA ASP A 37 -2.33 -11.67 -8.45
C ASP A 37 -3.79 -11.37 -8.13
N VAL A 38 -4.37 -10.36 -8.78
CA VAL A 38 -5.80 -10.05 -8.68
C VAL A 38 -6.54 -10.90 -9.70
N VAL A 39 -7.38 -11.81 -9.21
CA VAL A 39 -8.20 -12.71 -10.05
C VAL A 39 -9.47 -12.02 -10.49
N GLU A 40 -10.14 -11.34 -9.56
CA GLU A 40 -11.39 -10.62 -9.80
C GLU A 40 -11.43 -9.38 -8.92
N ARG A 41 -12.00 -8.29 -9.44
CA ARG A 41 -12.31 -7.11 -8.65
C ARG A 41 -13.61 -6.50 -9.16
N LYS A 42 -14.53 -6.21 -8.25
CA LYS A 42 -15.82 -5.60 -8.54
C LYS A 42 -16.27 -4.70 -7.40
N VAL A 43 -17.11 -3.73 -7.72
CA VAL A 43 -17.81 -2.92 -6.74
C VAL A 43 -19.26 -3.36 -6.74
N VAL A 44 -19.78 -3.71 -5.56
CA VAL A 44 -21.17 -4.12 -5.34
C VAL A 44 -21.70 -3.25 -4.21
N ASP A 45 -22.79 -2.52 -4.45
CA ASP A 45 -23.42 -1.64 -3.44
C ASP A 45 -22.45 -0.67 -2.75
N GLY A 46 -21.47 -0.15 -3.48
CA GLY A 46 -20.45 0.76 -2.96
C GLY A 46 -19.31 0.10 -2.19
N VAL A 47 -19.34 -1.23 -2.02
CA VAL A 47 -18.27 -2.03 -1.39
C VAL A 47 -17.36 -2.62 -2.46
N LEU A 48 -16.05 -2.41 -2.28
CA LEU A 48 -15.05 -2.98 -3.18
C LEU A 48 -14.74 -4.43 -2.76
N HIS A 49 -15.15 -5.39 -3.58
CA HIS A 49 -14.78 -6.78 -3.45
C HIS A 49 -13.60 -7.10 -4.35
N THR A 50 -12.57 -7.72 -3.79
CA THR A 50 -11.42 -8.19 -4.57
C THR A 50 -11.05 -9.60 -4.15
N HIS A 51 -10.84 -10.44 -5.15
CA HIS A 51 -10.26 -11.77 -5.00
C HIS A 51 -8.81 -11.76 -5.49
N ARG A 52 -7.89 -12.16 -4.62
CA ARG A 52 -6.47 -12.33 -4.92
C ARG A 52 -6.03 -13.78 -4.76
N LEU A 53 -5.11 -14.18 -5.61
CA LEU A 53 -4.33 -15.40 -5.46
C LEU A 53 -2.95 -15.04 -4.92
N VAL A 54 -2.60 -15.60 -3.76
CA VAL A 54 -1.31 -15.37 -3.11
C VAL A 54 -0.45 -16.62 -3.30
N SER A 55 0.77 -16.44 -3.82
CA SER A 55 1.76 -17.50 -3.99
C SER A 55 2.90 -17.34 -2.98
N SER A 56 3.23 -18.42 -2.28
CA SER A 56 4.24 -18.40 -1.23
C SER A 56 5.11 -19.66 -1.22
N LYS A 57 6.36 -19.53 -0.77
CA LYS A 57 7.24 -20.68 -0.50
C LYS A 57 7.07 -21.10 0.95
N TRP A 58 6.59 -22.32 1.14
CA TRP A 58 6.42 -22.90 2.47
C TRP A 58 7.19 -24.21 2.59
N PHE A 59 7.83 -24.38 3.74
CA PHE A 59 8.56 -25.60 4.07
C PHE A 59 7.93 -26.24 5.31
N PHE A 60 7.48 -27.49 5.12
CA PHE A 60 7.03 -28.37 6.20
C PHE A 60 8.20 -29.21 6.73
N PRO A 61 8.10 -29.73 7.97
CA PRO A 61 9.05 -30.74 8.46
C PRO A 61 9.10 -31.96 7.54
N ARG A 62 10.28 -32.63 7.44
CA ARG A 62 10.49 -33.78 6.54
C ARG A 62 9.47 -34.91 6.73
N TRP A 63 9.10 -35.19 7.99
CA TRP A 63 8.11 -36.22 8.31
C TRP A 63 6.71 -35.87 7.77
N ALA A 64 6.32 -34.60 7.81
CA ALA A 64 5.04 -34.13 7.29
C ALA A 64 5.04 -34.10 5.76
N GLN A 65 6.18 -33.74 5.14
CA GLN A 65 6.37 -33.81 3.69
C GLN A 65 6.22 -35.24 3.15
N ALA A 66 6.67 -36.25 3.89
CA ALA A 66 6.52 -37.65 3.48
C ALA A 66 5.05 -38.11 3.41
N LEU A 67 4.16 -37.47 4.17
CA LEU A 67 2.73 -37.82 4.24
C LEU A 67 1.84 -36.95 3.36
N ILE A 68 2.07 -35.63 3.41
CA ILE A 68 1.25 -34.61 2.75
C ILE A 68 1.77 -34.32 1.32
N GLY A 69 3.01 -34.74 1.03
CA GLY A 69 3.73 -34.43 -0.19
C GLY A 69 4.56 -33.15 -0.08
N THR A 70 5.21 -32.80 -1.19
CA THR A 70 6.00 -31.57 -1.30
C THR A 70 5.43 -30.69 -2.41
N ALA A 71 5.27 -29.41 -2.11
CA ALA A 71 4.93 -28.40 -3.10
C ALA A 71 6.00 -27.32 -3.06
N LYS A 72 6.56 -26.97 -4.22
CA LYS A 72 7.54 -25.89 -4.33
C LYS A 72 6.90 -24.53 -4.05
N ILE A 73 5.61 -24.37 -4.37
CA ILE A 73 4.82 -23.16 -4.19
C ILE A 73 3.48 -23.56 -3.56
N CYS A 74 3.07 -22.84 -2.53
CA CYS A 74 1.78 -22.94 -1.88
C CYS A 74 0.91 -21.75 -2.28
N TYR A 75 -0.33 -22.02 -2.63
CA TYR A 75 -1.32 -21.03 -3.03
C TYR A 75 -2.34 -20.81 -1.94
N ALA A 76 -2.75 -19.55 -1.76
CA ALA A 76 -3.84 -19.15 -0.91
C ALA A 76 -4.79 -18.22 -1.67
N SER A 77 -6.09 -18.37 -1.42
CA SER A 77 -7.15 -17.51 -1.92
C SER A 77 -7.46 -16.46 -0.85
N GLU A 78 -7.25 -15.20 -1.18
CA GLU A 78 -7.58 -14.06 -0.32
C GLU A 78 -8.76 -13.29 -0.92
N LYS A 79 -9.85 -13.17 -0.17
CA LYS A 79 -11.00 -12.35 -0.51
C LYS A 79 -11.05 -11.16 0.41
N SER A 80 -11.19 -9.97 -0.15
CA SER A 80 -11.22 -8.73 0.63
C SER A 80 -12.42 -7.88 0.25
N GLU A 81 -12.92 -7.18 1.25
CA GLU A 81 -14.08 -6.31 1.18
C GLU A 81 -13.68 -4.99 1.82
N VAL A 82 -13.84 -3.90 1.08
CA VAL A 82 -13.54 -2.55 1.57
C VAL A 82 -14.81 -1.72 1.46
N ASN A 83 -15.39 -1.40 2.62
CA ASN A 83 -16.52 -0.51 2.74
C ASN A 83 -16.02 0.91 3.09
N PRO A 84 -16.07 1.88 2.15
CA PRO A 84 -15.61 3.23 2.41
C PRO A 84 -16.56 4.04 3.31
N ILE A 85 -17.84 3.67 3.38
CA ILE A 85 -18.85 4.36 4.20
C ILE A 85 -18.63 4.00 5.67
N GLU A 86 -18.50 2.71 5.97
CA GLU A 86 -18.24 2.21 7.32
C GLU A 86 -16.76 2.31 7.72
N ARG A 87 -15.87 2.68 6.79
CA ARG A 87 -14.42 2.66 6.96
C ARG A 87 -13.93 1.33 7.51
N GLN A 88 -14.33 0.25 6.86
CA GLN A 88 -13.95 -1.10 7.25
C GLN A 88 -13.30 -1.81 6.08
N MET A 89 -12.16 -2.44 6.34
CA MET A 89 -11.50 -3.34 5.40
C MET A 89 -11.34 -4.70 6.04
N THR A 90 -11.96 -5.72 5.44
CA THR A 90 -11.92 -7.10 5.90
C THR A 90 -11.23 -7.96 4.85
N LEU A 91 -10.27 -8.79 5.25
CA LEU A 91 -9.60 -9.75 4.40
C LEU A 91 -9.78 -11.14 4.99
N LYS A 92 -10.17 -12.09 4.16
CA LYS A 92 -10.34 -13.49 4.48
C LYS A 92 -9.42 -14.31 3.59
N THR A 93 -8.44 -14.95 4.19
CA THR A 93 -7.43 -15.76 3.49
C THR A 93 -7.62 -17.22 3.84
N THR A 94 -7.67 -18.06 2.81
CA THR A 94 -7.82 -19.51 2.92
C THR A 94 -6.75 -20.19 2.09
N ASN A 95 -6.09 -21.20 2.62
CA ASN A 95 -5.09 -21.92 1.83
C ASN A 95 -5.77 -22.87 0.82
N LEU A 96 -5.25 -22.89 -0.41
CA LEU A 96 -5.72 -23.80 -1.46
C LEU A 96 -4.84 -25.05 -1.52
N THR A 97 -3.52 -24.86 -1.41
CA THR A 97 -2.59 -25.99 -1.37
C THR A 97 -2.64 -26.68 -0.01
N PHE A 98 -2.68 -28.01 -0.02
CA PHE A 98 -2.77 -28.87 1.16
C PHE A 98 -4.03 -28.70 2.03
N CYS A 99 -5.08 -28.04 1.53
CA CYS A 99 -6.32 -27.78 2.24
C CYS A 99 -7.00 -29.05 2.80
N ARG A 100 -6.81 -30.19 2.13
CA ARG A 100 -7.31 -31.50 2.59
C ARG A 100 -6.73 -31.96 3.93
N TYR A 101 -5.48 -31.59 4.22
CA TYR A 101 -4.78 -32.00 5.44
C TYR A 101 -4.67 -30.86 6.45
N ILE A 102 -4.48 -29.63 5.96
CA ILE A 102 -4.25 -28.44 6.76
C ILE A 102 -5.16 -27.36 6.18
N ALA A 103 -6.17 -26.94 6.94
CA ALA A 103 -6.99 -25.78 6.62
C ALA A 103 -6.61 -24.64 7.56
N VAL A 104 -6.23 -23.51 6.98
CA VAL A 104 -5.91 -22.27 7.66
C VAL A 104 -6.84 -21.20 7.11
N ASP A 105 -7.74 -20.75 7.96
CA ASP A 105 -8.68 -19.67 7.68
C ASP A 105 -8.27 -18.47 8.52
N GLU A 106 -7.78 -17.42 7.87
CA GLU A 106 -7.35 -16.18 8.51
C GLU A 106 -8.30 -15.05 8.14
N THR A 107 -8.81 -14.35 9.14
CA THR A 107 -9.63 -13.14 8.98
C THR A 107 -8.92 -11.96 9.61
N VAL A 108 -8.73 -10.91 8.82
CA VAL A 108 -8.06 -9.67 9.21
C VAL A 108 -9.03 -8.52 8.99
N THR A 109 -9.28 -7.73 10.02
CA THR A 109 -10.20 -6.59 9.96
C THR A 109 -9.47 -5.32 10.38
N TYR A 110 -9.60 -4.28 9.57
CA TYR A 110 -9.09 -2.93 9.83
C TYR A 110 -10.26 -1.97 9.98
N THR A 111 -10.34 -1.32 11.12
CA THR A 111 -11.35 -0.29 11.44
C THR A 111 -10.68 0.89 12.13
N PRO A 112 -11.20 2.12 12.01
CA PRO A 112 -10.80 3.22 12.88
C PRO A 112 -10.91 2.83 14.36
N ASP A 113 -10.00 3.34 15.19
CA ASP A 113 -10.10 3.15 16.64
C ASP A 113 -11.36 3.90 17.15
N PRO A 114 -12.24 3.25 17.94
CA PRO A 114 -13.44 3.89 18.49
C PRO A 114 -13.16 5.13 19.36
N LYS A 115 -11.95 5.22 19.94
CA LYS A 115 -11.54 6.34 20.80
C LYS A 115 -10.81 7.43 20.04
N ASP A 116 -10.15 7.09 18.94
CA ASP A 116 -9.28 8.00 18.20
C ASP A 116 -9.29 7.68 16.71
N THR A 117 -10.05 8.46 15.93
CA THR A 117 -10.18 8.26 14.49
C THR A 117 -8.89 8.47 13.70
N SER A 118 -7.84 9.02 14.33
CA SER A 118 -6.50 9.13 13.72
C SER A 118 -5.72 7.81 13.74
N LYS A 119 -6.23 6.79 14.44
CA LYS A 119 -5.62 5.47 14.58
C LYS A 119 -6.47 4.39 13.95
N THR A 120 -5.83 3.29 13.58
CA THR A 120 -6.49 2.14 12.98
C THR A 120 -6.30 0.91 13.87
N LEU A 121 -7.40 0.32 14.29
CA LEU A 121 -7.43 -0.96 14.97
C LEU A 121 -7.38 -2.10 13.95
N LEU A 122 -6.39 -2.96 14.11
CA LEU A 122 -6.23 -4.22 13.41
C LEU A 122 -6.66 -5.35 14.34
N LYS A 123 -7.66 -6.13 13.91
CA LYS A 123 -8.02 -7.40 14.52
C LYS A 123 -7.70 -8.54 13.57
N GLN A 124 -6.98 -9.53 14.06
CA GLN A 124 -6.54 -10.67 13.27
C GLN A 124 -6.91 -11.95 14.00
N GLU A 125 -7.61 -12.83 13.30
CA GLU A 125 -8.07 -14.12 13.80
C GLU A 125 -7.64 -15.19 12.81
N ALA A 126 -7.13 -16.31 13.31
CA ALA A 126 -6.74 -17.43 12.48
C ALA A 126 -7.23 -18.73 13.12
N VAL A 127 -7.88 -19.55 12.30
CA VAL A 127 -8.33 -20.89 12.67
C VAL A 127 -7.49 -21.89 11.90
N VAL A 128 -6.79 -22.76 12.63
CA VAL A 128 -5.95 -23.82 12.08
C VAL A 128 -6.59 -25.16 12.40
N THR A 129 -6.88 -25.93 11.36
CA THR A 129 -7.43 -27.27 11.45
C THR A 129 -6.51 -28.24 10.74
N VAL A 130 -6.04 -29.27 11.44
CA VAL A 130 -5.20 -30.32 10.87
C VAL A 130 -5.93 -31.67 10.93
N GLN A 131 -5.99 -32.36 9.80
CA GLN A 131 -6.68 -33.65 9.64
C GLN A 131 -5.83 -34.63 8.83
N GLY A 132 -5.95 -35.93 9.15
CA GLY A 132 -5.29 -36.99 8.38
C GLY A 132 -3.76 -37.06 8.52
N VAL A 133 -3.19 -36.42 9.55
CA VAL A 133 -1.75 -36.40 9.83
C VAL A 133 -1.52 -36.81 11.29
N PRO A 134 -0.58 -37.74 11.59
CA PRO A 134 -0.18 -38.04 12.95
C PRO A 134 0.47 -36.81 13.59
N LEU A 135 0.41 -36.70 14.93
CA LEU A 135 0.89 -35.52 15.66
C LEU A 135 0.17 -34.22 15.26
N SER A 136 -1.14 -34.30 15.00
CA SER A 136 -1.98 -33.16 14.61
C SER A 136 -1.82 -31.96 15.55
N SER A 137 -1.80 -32.18 16.88
CA SER A 137 -1.59 -31.10 17.86
C SER A 137 -0.24 -30.39 17.68
N TYR A 138 0.83 -31.13 17.42
CA TYR A 138 2.16 -30.54 17.20
C TYR A 138 2.20 -29.72 15.91
N MET A 139 1.53 -30.20 14.85
CA MET A 139 1.39 -29.44 13.61
C MET A 139 0.56 -28.19 13.80
N GLU A 140 -0.56 -28.26 14.53
CA GLU A 140 -1.38 -27.11 14.88
C GLU A 140 -0.55 -26.06 15.65
N ASP A 141 0.31 -26.49 16.58
CA ASP A 141 1.23 -25.60 17.31
C ASP A 141 2.24 -24.94 16.40
N LEU A 142 2.88 -25.72 15.54
CA LEU A 142 3.88 -25.23 14.60
C LEU A 142 3.28 -24.17 13.66
N LEU A 143 2.10 -24.46 13.11
CA LEU A 143 1.37 -23.55 12.23
C LEU A 143 0.93 -22.29 12.95
N THR A 144 0.36 -22.41 14.15
CA THR A 144 -0.07 -21.28 14.98
C THR A 144 1.11 -20.37 15.31
N ASN A 145 2.26 -20.95 15.68
CA ASN A 145 3.48 -20.20 15.94
C ASN A 145 3.97 -19.45 14.70
N LYS A 146 3.92 -20.06 13.51
CA LYS A 146 4.26 -19.37 12.27
C LYS A 146 3.29 -18.23 11.95
N ILE A 147 1.99 -18.40 12.20
CA ILE A 147 0.98 -17.35 12.00
C ILE A 147 1.29 -16.17 12.92
N SER A 148 1.56 -16.41 14.20
CA SER A 148 1.96 -15.37 15.15
C SER A 148 3.20 -14.59 14.68
N LEU A 149 4.25 -15.28 14.23
CA LEU A 149 5.44 -14.64 13.67
C LEU A 149 5.13 -13.84 12.39
N ASN A 150 4.26 -14.37 11.52
CA ASN A 150 3.85 -13.70 10.29
C ASN A 150 2.97 -12.47 10.56
N ALA A 151 2.18 -12.46 11.62
CA ALA A 151 1.42 -11.30 12.05
C ALA A 151 2.35 -10.14 12.45
N GLY A 152 3.40 -10.44 13.23
CA GLY A 152 4.44 -9.47 13.58
C GLY A 152 5.13 -8.87 12.35
N LYS A 153 5.53 -9.73 11.41
CA LYS A 153 6.09 -9.29 10.11
C LYS A 153 5.10 -8.48 9.29
N GLY A 154 3.82 -8.84 9.35
CA GLY A 154 2.74 -8.15 8.65
C GLY A 154 2.58 -6.70 9.11
N ARG A 155 2.68 -6.45 10.41
CA ARG A 155 2.64 -5.10 11.00
C ARG A 155 3.83 -4.26 10.54
N GLN A 156 5.04 -4.81 10.63
CA GLN A 156 6.26 -4.14 10.19
C GLN A 156 6.24 -3.83 8.68
N ALA A 157 5.69 -4.73 7.87
CA ALA A 157 5.54 -4.51 6.43
C ALA A 157 4.60 -3.34 6.12
N ILE A 158 3.48 -3.21 6.85
CA ILE A 158 2.55 -2.09 6.67
C ILE A 158 3.23 -0.77 7.04
N GLU A 159 3.89 -0.69 8.20
CA GLU A 159 4.64 0.51 8.60
C GLU A 159 5.70 0.91 7.57
N TRP A 160 6.40 -0.07 7.01
CA TRP A 160 7.38 0.17 5.95
C TRP A 160 6.75 0.71 4.67
N VAL A 161 5.58 0.21 4.26
CA VAL A 161 4.85 0.72 3.10
C VAL A 161 4.34 2.14 3.35
N ILE A 162 3.87 2.44 4.56
CA ILE A 162 3.43 3.79 4.94
C ILE A 162 4.61 4.77 4.84
N GLY A 163 5.78 4.40 5.37
CA GLY A 163 6.98 5.24 5.25
C GLY A 163 7.41 5.48 3.80
N LYS A 164 7.13 4.54 2.89
CA LYS A 164 7.31 4.75 1.44
C LYS A 164 6.34 5.78 0.88
N PHE A 165 5.06 5.71 1.23
CA PHE A 165 4.08 6.70 0.79
C PHE A 165 4.47 8.11 1.22
N ASP A 166 4.94 8.28 2.45
CA ASP A 166 5.41 9.58 2.93
C ASP A 166 6.59 10.12 2.11
N THR A 167 7.46 9.22 1.64
CA THR A 167 8.60 9.57 0.78
C THR A 167 8.13 9.95 -0.62
N GLU A 168 7.24 9.16 -1.23
CA GLU A 168 6.65 9.43 -2.54
C GLU A 168 5.89 10.78 -2.57
N ILE A 169 5.13 11.08 -1.51
CA ILE A 169 4.40 12.35 -1.38
C ILE A 169 5.37 13.52 -1.27
N LYS A 170 6.46 13.39 -0.50
CA LYS A 170 7.48 14.45 -0.38
C LYS A 170 8.21 14.69 -1.71
N GLU A 171 8.54 13.64 -2.44
CA GLU A 171 9.18 13.74 -3.75
C GLU A 171 8.26 14.40 -4.79
N LEU A 172 6.97 14.04 -4.77
CA LEU A 172 5.96 14.66 -5.63
C LEU A 172 5.80 16.16 -5.32
N ALA A 173 5.69 16.51 -4.03
CA ALA A 173 5.59 17.90 -3.59
C ALA A 173 6.83 18.71 -3.99
N THR A 174 8.03 18.14 -3.82
CA THR A 174 9.29 18.79 -4.20
C THR A 174 9.38 19.01 -5.71
N SER A 175 8.94 18.03 -6.50
CA SER A 175 8.90 18.12 -7.97
C SER A 175 7.90 19.19 -8.43
N ALA A 176 6.72 19.25 -7.81
CA ALA A 176 5.71 20.27 -8.10
C ALA A 176 6.23 21.69 -7.80
N CYS A 177 6.85 21.91 -6.63
CA CYS A 177 7.44 23.21 -6.27
C CYS A 177 8.51 23.65 -7.26
N LYS A 178 9.41 22.75 -7.66
CA LYS A 178 10.43 23.05 -8.68
C LYS A 178 9.81 23.46 -10.01
N SER A 179 8.78 22.74 -10.46
CA SER A 179 8.09 23.08 -11.71
C SER A 179 7.39 24.44 -11.64
N THR A 180 6.74 24.76 -10.52
CA THR A 180 6.12 26.09 -10.34
C THR A 180 7.16 27.21 -10.25
N ASP A 181 8.31 26.97 -9.61
CA ASP A 181 9.40 27.94 -9.53
C ASP A 181 10.03 28.19 -10.91
N GLU A 182 10.20 27.15 -11.72
CA GLU A 182 10.66 27.27 -13.10
C GLU A 182 9.69 28.10 -13.94
N LEU A 183 8.38 27.81 -13.87
CA LEU A 183 7.34 28.58 -14.56
C LEU A 183 7.31 30.04 -14.11
N LEU A 184 7.41 30.31 -12.80
CA LEU A 184 7.49 31.67 -12.26
C LEU A 184 8.75 32.40 -12.76
N SER A 185 9.89 31.72 -12.82
CA SER A 185 11.15 32.29 -13.29
C SER A 185 11.10 32.63 -14.79
N GLN A 186 10.51 31.76 -15.61
CA GLN A 186 10.31 32.01 -17.05
C GLN A 186 9.33 33.17 -17.28
N THR A 187 8.27 33.24 -16.50
CA THR A 187 7.30 34.34 -16.57
C THR A 187 7.93 35.68 -16.19
N LYS A 188 8.73 35.72 -15.11
CA LYS A 188 9.48 36.92 -14.71
C LYS A 188 10.45 37.38 -15.80
N LYS A 189 11.27 36.48 -16.34
CA LYS A 189 12.20 36.81 -17.44
C LYS A 189 11.47 37.36 -18.66
N SER A 190 10.34 36.76 -19.04
CA SER A 190 9.53 37.23 -20.16
C SER A 190 8.96 38.63 -19.92
N PHE A 191 8.53 38.93 -18.68
CA PHE A 191 8.08 40.27 -18.28
C PHE A 191 9.20 41.31 -18.31
N ASP A 192 10.39 40.95 -17.82
CA ASP A 192 11.57 41.83 -17.84
C ASP A 192 12.01 42.13 -19.28
N ASP A 193 11.95 41.14 -20.18
CA ASP A 193 12.22 41.31 -21.62
C ASP A 193 11.19 42.22 -22.30
N ILE A 194 9.90 42.08 -21.98
CA ILE A 194 8.85 42.97 -22.50
C ILE A 194 9.07 44.40 -21.99
N THR A 195 9.36 44.55 -20.70
CA THR A 195 9.57 45.86 -20.07
C THR A 195 10.80 46.57 -20.65
N SER A 196 11.90 45.83 -20.86
CA SER A 196 13.12 46.39 -21.44
C SER A 196 12.94 46.76 -22.91
N LYS A 197 12.20 45.97 -23.69
CA LYS A 197 11.82 46.32 -25.07
C LYS A 197 10.95 47.58 -25.12
N ALA A 198 9.94 47.68 -24.26
CA ALA A 198 9.07 48.86 -24.19
C ALA A 198 9.85 50.14 -23.83
N LYS A 199 10.78 50.06 -22.87
CA LYS A 199 11.67 51.19 -22.52
C LYS A 199 12.52 51.64 -23.72
N ARG A 200 13.17 50.71 -24.42
CA ARG A 200 13.96 51.05 -25.63
C ARG A 200 13.12 51.73 -26.71
N SER A 201 11.91 51.23 -26.96
CA SER A 201 11.02 51.85 -27.95
C SER A 201 10.59 53.27 -27.55
N LEU A 202 10.38 53.53 -26.26
CA LEU A 202 10.11 54.88 -25.74
C LEU A 202 11.33 55.81 -25.93
N ASP A 203 12.53 55.36 -25.58
CA ASP A 203 13.77 56.12 -25.76
C ASP A 203 14.02 56.46 -27.25
N ASP A 204 13.70 55.52 -28.15
CA ASP A 204 13.84 55.72 -29.59
C ASP A 204 12.81 56.74 -30.10
N ILE A 205 11.54 56.67 -29.66
CA ILE A 205 10.52 57.68 -29.99
C ILE A 205 10.94 59.06 -29.51
N GLU A 206 11.47 59.17 -28.29
CA GLU A 206 11.90 60.44 -27.70
C GLU A 206 13.03 61.09 -28.51
N LYS A 207 14.01 60.27 -28.98
CA LYS A 207 15.06 60.72 -29.89
C LYS A 207 14.50 61.20 -31.23
N PHE A 208 13.52 60.49 -31.80
CA PHE A 208 12.86 60.91 -33.05
C PHE A 208 12.10 62.23 -32.88
N THR A 209 11.39 62.43 -31.77
CA THR A 209 10.71 63.71 -31.48
C THR A 209 11.69 64.86 -31.28
N ASN A 210 12.79 64.65 -30.57
CA ASN A 210 13.81 65.69 -30.34
C ASN A 210 14.58 66.03 -31.63
N ALA A 211 14.85 65.05 -32.50
CA ALA A 211 15.47 65.29 -33.80
C ALA A 211 14.56 66.10 -34.74
N ASN A 212 13.25 65.84 -34.73
CA ASN A 212 12.28 66.61 -35.51
C ASN A 212 12.00 68.02 -34.96
N ALA A 213 12.15 68.24 -33.65
CA ALA A 213 12.01 69.56 -33.04
C ALA A 213 13.16 70.51 -33.42
N ASN A 214 14.40 69.99 -33.52
CA ASN A 214 15.58 70.77 -33.93
C ASN A 214 15.67 71.08 -35.43
N GLN A 215 14.83 70.47 -36.27
CA GLN A 215 14.75 70.79 -37.71
C GLN A 215 13.69 71.86 -38.04
N ARG A 216 12.90 72.33 -37.06
CA ARG A 216 11.82 73.32 -37.25
C ARG A 216 12.08 74.68 -36.59
N SER A 217 13.25 74.89 -36.00
CA SER A 217 13.76 76.19 -35.53
C SER A 217 14.74 76.79 -36.52
#